data_AF-A0A820N2N9-F1
#
_entry.id   AF-A0A820N2N9-F1
#
_cell.length_a   1.000
_cell.length_b   1.000
_cell.length_c   1.000
_cell.angle_alpha   90.00
_cell.angle_beta   90.00
_cell.angle_gamma   90.00
#
_symmetry.space_group_name_H-M   'P 1'
#
loop_
_entity.id
_entity.type
_entity.pdbx_description
1 polymer ?
#
loop_
_entity_poly.entity_id
_entity_poly.type
_entity_poly.pdbx_seq_one_letter_code
_entity_poly.pdbx_strand_id
1 'polypeptide(L)'
;LDIKLTNGITYPAIKVYVNYRTPLVSLEIDGASSMRSTNVVFSNPSLPLNLAYSGTGTVTLELQHASNIDVAMSGTGRLTLSGRVQGDGQLMFSGTGELNTFYCPMKSVNIQMSGTGFAYVYGVEGVHAILSGTGTICYRGPLLSQIISGPGSIRECIPEKTTEGPAQTTKESEHSSSESGQIMSRNQQLMMILTTTIVFLFF
;
A
#
# COMPACT_ATOMS: atom_id res chain seq x y z
N LEU A 1 9.72 -7.47 27.10
CA LEU A 1 11.09 -7.81 26.65
C LEU A 1 11.78 -6.48 26.42
N ASP A 2 12.83 -6.17 27.19
CA ASP A 2 13.61 -4.92 27.06
C ASP A 2 14.97 -5.31 26.47
N ILE A 3 15.30 -4.81 25.28
CA ILE A 3 16.58 -5.05 24.60
C ILE A 3 17.27 -3.70 24.46
N LYS A 4 18.35 -3.49 25.23
CA LYS A 4 19.16 -2.27 25.21
C LYS A 4 20.52 -2.55 24.58
N LEU A 5 20.87 -1.79 23.56
CA LEU A 5 22.21 -1.80 22.96
C LEU A 5 23.00 -0.62 23.55
N THR A 6 24.09 -0.90 24.25
CA THR A 6 24.93 0.13 24.89
C THR A 6 25.98 0.64 23.89
N ASN A 7 26.31 1.93 23.97
CA ASN A 7 27.32 2.57 23.12
C ASN A 7 28.69 1.89 23.27
N GLY A 8 29.27 1.49 22.13
CA GLY A 8 30.61 0.94 22.05
C GLY A 8 30.80 0.10 20.79
N ILE A 9 31.51 0.67 19.80
CA ILE A 9 31.96 0.02 18.56
C ILE A 9 30.83 -0.28 17.57
N THR A 10 31.02 0.11 16.31
CA THR A 10 30.15 -0.23 15.17
C THR A 10 29.84 -1.72 15.18
N TYR A 11 28.58 -2.07 15.49
CA TYR A 11 28.15 -3.45 15.46
C TYR A 11 27.85 -3.87 14.01
N PRO A 12 28.16 -5.12 13.61
CA PRO A 12 27.57 -5.69 12.40
C PRO A 12 26.05 -5.70 12.53
N ALA A 13 25.34 -5.87 11.40
CA ALA A 13 23.87 -5.90 11.40
C ALA A 13 23.33 -6.91 12.44
N ILE A 14 22.65 -6.42 13.47
CA ILE A 14 22.01 -7.24 14.51
C ILE A 14 20.60 -7.58 14.03
N LYS A 15 20.30 -8.87 13.91
CA LYS A 15 18.95 -9.36 13.62
C LYS A 15 18.33 -9.92 14.89
N VAL A 16 17.21 -9.35 15.30
CA VAL A 16 16.43 -9.80 16.46
C VAL A 16 15.14 -10.43 15.96
N TYR A 17 14.83 -11.63 16.48
CA TYR A 17 13.55 -12.31 16.24
C TYR A 17 12.75 -12.32 17.54
N VAL A 18 11.54 -11.76 17.51
CA VAL A 18 10.65 -11.73 18.66
C VAL A 18 9.42 -12.57 18.35
N ASN A 19 9.18 -13.59 19.17
CA ASN A 19 7.95 -14.36 19.16
C ASN A 19 7.18 -14.08 20.45
N TYR A 20 5.88 -13.84 20.33
CA TYR A 20 4.99 -13.59 21.46
C TYR A 20 3.73 -14.45 21.31
N ARG A 21 3.09 -14.79 22.43
CA ARG A 21 1.86 -15.63 22.46
C ARG A 21 0.60 -14.85 22.83
N THR A 22 0.76 -13.66 23.41
CA THR A 22 -0.35 -12.81 23.83
C THR A 22 -0.53 -11.68 22.83
N PRO A 23 -1.76 -11.17 22.63
CA PRO A 23 -1.97 -10.06 21.71
C PRO A 23 -1.08 -8.85 22.06
N LEU A 24 -0.49 -8.25 21.03
CA LEU A 24 0.38 -7.10 21.16
C LEU A 24 -0.44 -5.87 21.59
N VAL A 25 0.06 -5.15 22.60
CA VAL A 25 -0.58 -3.93 23.13
C VAL A 25 0.24 -2.69 22.81
N SER A 26 1.57 -2.81 22.79
CA SER A 26 2.47 -1.72 22.49
C SER A 26 3.71 -2.21 21.76
N LEU A 27 4.21 -1.40 20.83
CA LEU A 27 5.47 -1.57 20.13
C LEU A 27 6.14 -0.22 20.00
N GLU A 28 7.32 -0.10 20.60
CA GLU A 28 8.14 1.10 20.54
C GLU A 28 9.46 0.76 19.87
N ILE A 29 9.86 1.61 18.93
CA ILE A 29 11.05 1.45 18.10
C ILE A 29 11.80 2.77 18.13
N ASP A 30 13.04 2.75 18.60
CA ASP A 30 13.90 3.93 18.64
C ASP A 30 15.23 3.67 17.90
N GLY A 31 15.80 4.72 17.31
CA GLY A 31 17.08 4.71 16.61
C GLY A 31 17.01 4.28 15.14
N ALA A 32 18.15 3.79 14.61
CA ALA A 32 18.26 3.35 13.23
C ALA A 32 17.84 1.88 13.10
N SER A 33 16.65 1.62 12.55
CA SER A 33 16.06 0.28 12.57
C SER A 33 15.25 -0.05 11.31
N SER A 34 15.22 -1.35 10.99
CA SER A 34 14.29 -1.90 10.01
C SER A 34 13.50 -3.02 10.67
N MET A 35 12.18 -2.84 10.75
CA MET A 35 11.28 -3.82 11.32
C MET A 35 10.30 -4.30 10.26
N ARG A 36 10.13 -5.63 10.19
CA ARG A 36 9.14 -6.26 9.35
C ARG A 36 8.49 -7.40 10.11
N SER A 37 7.16 -7.46 10.11
CA SER A 37 6.46 -8.66 10.56
C SER A 37 6.52 -9.72 9.46
N THR A 38 6.92 -10.96 9.81
CA THR A 38 6.87 -12.09 8.87
C THR A 38 5.47 -12.69 8.77
N ASN A 39 4.69 -12.56 9.85
CA ASN A 39 3.32 -13.02 9.96
C ASN A 39 2.43 -11.85 10.40
N VAL A 40 1.12 -12.07 10.35
CA VAL A 40 0.12 -11.15 10.91
C VAL A 40 0.38 -10.91 12.40
N VAL A 41 0.38 -9.65 12.81
CA VAL A 41 0.49 -9.18 14.18
C VAL A 41 -0.91 -9.13 14.79
N PHE A 42 -1.14 -9.98 15.78
CA PHE A 42 -2.40 -10.03 16.51
C PHE A 42 -2.36 -9.05 17.67
N SER A 43 -3.25 -8.05 17.66
CA SER A 43 -3.45 -7.12 18.77
C SER A 43 -4.67 -7.48 19.60
N ASN A 44 -4.81 -6.85 20.76
CA ASN A 44 -5.93 -7.12 21.66
C ASN A 44 -7.23 -6.51 21.10
N PRO A 45 -8.32 -7.30 20.91
CA PRO A 45 -9.60 -6.77 20.41
C PRO A 45 -10.31 -5.81 21.37
N SER A 46 -9.85 -5.70 22.62
CA SER A 46 -10.49 -4.89 23.66
C SER A 46 -9.60 -3.74 24.16
N LEU A 47 -8.38 -3.59 23.67
CA LEU A 47 -7.44 -2.54 24.08
C LEU A 47 -6.80 -1.85 22.87
N PRO A 48 -6.52 -0.54 22.95
CA PRO A 48 -5.83 0.17 21.88
C PRO A 48 -4.42 -0.40 21.66
N LEU A 49 -4.02 -0.52 20.40
CA LEU A 49 -2.64 -0.83 20.02
C LEU A 49 -1.85 0.47 19.90
N ASN A 50 -0.76 0.58 20.65
CA ASN A 50 0.15 1.72 20.59
C ASN A 50 1.38 1.38 19.74
N LEU A 51 1.63 2.15 18.69
CA LEU A 51 2.83 2.03 17.85
C LEU A 51 3.60 3.34 17.92
N ALA A 52 4.79 3.31 18.52
CA ALA A 52 5.70 4.45 18.58
C ALA A 52 6.96 4.16 17.78
N TYR A 53 7.31 5.06 16.87
CA TYR A 53 8.54 5.01 16.10
C TYR A 53 9.26 6.34 16.23
N SER A 54 10.53 6.30 16.65
CA SER A 54 11.44 7.43 16.71
C SER A 54 12.74 7.03 16.02
N GLY A 55 13.24 7.83 15.07
CA GLY A 55 14.57 7.59 14.49
C GLY A 55 14.57 7.44 12.98
N THR A 56 15.39 6.52 12.46
CA THR A 56 15.60 6.36 11.01
C THR A 56 15.44 4.94 10.49
N GLY A 57 14.83 4.79 9.31
CA GLY A 57 14.56 3.48 8.70
C GLY A 57 13.09 3.17 8.41
N THR A 58 12.70 1.90 8.50
CA THR A 58 11.43 1.42 7.93
C THR A 58 10.75 0.39 8.81
N VAL A 59 9.44 0.55 8.99
CA VAL A 59 8.57 -0.36 9.74
C VAL A 59 7.45 -0.80 8.82
N THR A 60 7.25 -2.12 8.69
CA THR A 60 6.13 -2.69 7.94
C THR A 60 5.45 -3.75 8.78
N LEU A 61 4.17 -3.52 9.07
CA LEU A 61 3.34 -4.41 9.91
C LEU A 61 2.02 -4.72 9.20
N GLU A 62 1.60 -5.98 9.34
CA GLU A 62 0.25 -6.42 9.00
C GLU A 62 -0.50 -6.71 10.30
N LEU A 63 -1.53 -5.94 10.60
CA LEU A 63 -2.27 -5.97 11.87
C LEU A 63 -3.60 -6.72 11.72
N GLN A 64 -3.99 -7.41 12.78
CA GLN A 64 -5.29 -8.04 12.87
C GLN A 64 -5.87 -7.91 14.28
N HIS A 65 -7.17 -7.57 14.33
CA HIS A 65 -7.99 -7.47 15.54
C HIS A 65 -7.61 -6.31 16.46
N ALA A 66 -7.23 -5.15 15.91
CA ALA A 66 -7.11 -3.94 16.70
C ALA A 66 -8.50 -3.33 16.94
N SER A 67 -8.82 -2.98 18.18
CA SER A 67 -9.98 -2.13 18.47
C SER A 67 -9.70 -0.73 17.96
N ASN A 68 -8.83 0.00 18.65
CA ASN A 68 -8.33 1.30 18.23
C ASN A 68 -6.83 1.21 18.00
N ILE A 69 -6.28 2.17 17.26
CA ILE A 69 -4.85 2.25 17.00
C ILE A 69 -4.33 3.66 17.20
N ASP A 70 -3.25 3.77 17.97
CA ASP A 70 -2.54 5.02 18.20
C ASP A 70 -1.14 4.86 17.59
N VAL A 71 -0.82 5.68 16.59
CA VAL A 71 0.47 5.65 15.88
C VAL A 71 1.17 6.98 16.07
N ALA A 72 2.35 6.97 16.67
CA ALA A 72 3.24 8.11 16.76
C ALA A 72 4.52 7.83 16.00
N MET A 73 4.77 8.58 14.94
CA MET A 73 5.99 8.50 14.13
C MET A 73 6.76 9.81 14.24
N SER A 74 7.98 9.75 14.74
CA SER A 74 8.93 10.85 14.79
C SER A 74 10.26 10.50 14.10
N GLY A 75 10.88 11.47 13.43
CA GLY A 75 12.20 11.28 12.79
C GLY A 75 12.14 11.16 11.27
N THR A 76 13.02 10.33 10.68
CA THR A 76 13.16 10.16 9.23
C THR A 76 12.95 8.72 8.78
N GLY A 77 11.77 8.36 8.29
CA GLY A 77 11.52 6.97 7.95
C GLY A 77 10.25 6.69 7.16
N ARG A 78 9.92 5.40 7.06
CA ARG A 78 8.66 4.94 6.48
C ARG A 78 7.98 3.97 7.43
N LEU A 79 6.71 4.24 7.74
CA LEU A 79 5.87 3.34 8.51
C LEU A 79 4.70 2.90 7.62
N THR A 80 4.59 1.60 7.36
CA THR A 80 3.52 1.01 6.57
C THR A 80 2.69 0.07 7.42
N LEU A 81 1.40 0.33 7.54
CA LEU A 81 0.43 -0.53 8.21
C LEU A 81 -0.58 -1.05 7.20
N SER A 82 -0.87 -2.34 7.31
CA SER A 82 -1.90 -3.03 6.54
C SER A 82 -2.74 -3.90 7.48
N GLY A 83 -3.93 -4.32 7.03
CA GLY A 83 -4.75 -5.30 7.74
C GLY A 83 -6.08 -4.74 8.24
N ARG A 84 -6.53 -5.20 9.41
CA ARG A 84 -7.90 -4.96 9.92
C ARG A 84 -7.91 -4.31 11.31
N VAL A 85 -8.37 -3.06 11.35
CA VAL A 85 -8.70 -2.30 12.57
C VAL A 85 -10.21 -2.07 12.59
N GLN A 86 -10.87 -2.29 13.73
CA GLN A 86 -12.32 -2.19 13.83
C GLN A 86 -12.82 -0.79 14.21
N GLY A 87 -12.01 -0.05 14.97
CA GLY A 87 -12.34 1.25 15.54
C GLY A 87 -11.48 2.36 14.94
N ASP A 88 -11.22 3.36 15.76
CA ASP A 88 -10.64 4.63 15.32
C ASP A 88 -9.11 4.60 15.32
N GLY A 89 -8.53 5.45 14.47
CA GLY A 89 -7.08 5.68 14.40
C GLY A 89 -6.70 7.09 14.81
N GLN A 90 -5.78 7.22 15.77
CA GLN A 90 -5.07 8.46 16.05
C GLN A 90 -3.66 8.36 15.47
N LEU A 91 -3.34 9.20 14.49
CA LEU A 91 -2.09 9.17 13.75
C LEU A 91 -1.35 10.49 13.94
N MET A 92 -0.17 10.43 14.56
CA MET A 92 0.72 11.57 14.74
C MET A 92 2.00 11.32 13.96
N PHE A 93 2.33 12.21 13.03
CA PHE A 93 3.56 12.16 12.26
C PHE A 93 4.32 13.47 12.42
N SER A 94 5.54 13.43 12.97
CA SER A 94 6.42 14.58 13.16
C SER A 94 7.81 14.31 12.57
N GLY A 95 8.15 14.92 11.44
CA GLY A 95 9.49 14.77 10.85
C GLY A 95 9.50 14.72 9.34
N THR A 96 10.34 13.83 8.79
CA THR A 96 10.50 13.61 7.34
C THR A 96 10.17 12.16 6.98
N GLY A 97 9.40 11.91 5.92
CA GLY A 97 9.16 10.53 5.50
C GLY A 97 7.73 10.21 5.10
N GLU A 98 7.33 8.95 5.30
CA GLU A 98 6.07 8.43 4.80
C GLU A 98 5.33 7.60 5.86
N LEU A 99 4.08 7.97 6.14
CA LEU A 99 3.14 7.17 6.92
C LEU A 99 2.09 6.58 5.96
N ASN A 100 2.12 5.28 5.72
CA ASN A 100 1.20 4.61 4.82
C ASN A 100 0.30 3.64 5.58
N THR A 101 -0.92 4.07 5.89
CA THR A 101 -1.96 3.25 6.54
C THR A 101 -3.15 2.99 5.60
N PHE A 102 -2.98 3.27 4.31
CA PHE A 102 -4.04 3.16 3.31
C PHE A 102 -4.64 1.75 3.20
N TYR A 103 -3.82 0.74 3.41
CA TYR A 103 -4.19 -0.68 3.41
C TYR A 103 -4.69 -1.18 4.77
N CYS A 104 -4.92 -0.26 5.70
CA CYS A 104 -5.44 -0.55 7.03
C CYS A 104 -6.64 0.38 7.31
N PRO A 105 -7.81 0.13 6.68
CA PRO A 105 -8.99 0.96 6.87
C PRO A 105 -9.38 1.03 8.35
N MET A 106 -9.71 2.22 8.83
CA MET A 106 -10.16 2.49 10.19
C MET A 106 -11.56 3.09 10.15
N LYS A 107 -12.31 3.02 11.26
CA LYS A 107 -13.65 3.59 11.35
C LYS A 107 -13.61 5.10 11.12
N SER A 108 -12.97 5.84 12.02
CA SER A 108 -12.59 7.24 11.81
C SER A 108 -11.08 7.40 11.94
N VAL A 109 -10.50 8.35 11.19
CA VAL A 109 -9.09 8.69 11.30
C VAL A 109 -8.93 10.13 11.75
N ASN A 110 -8.14 10.35 12.79
CA ASN A 110 -7.62 11.66 13.15
C ASN A 110 -6.12 11.66 12.88
N ILE A 111 -5.68 12.42 11.88
CA ILE A 111 -4.28 12.53 11.50
C ILE A 111 -3.75 13.95 11.76
N GLN A 112 -2.63 14.01 12.47
CA GLN A 112 -1.84 15.21 12.69
C GLN A 112 -0.45 15.01 12.10
N MET A 113 -0.12 15.79 11.08
CA MET A 113 1.18 15.74 10.41
C MET A 113 1.90 17.07 10.60
N SER A 114 3.11 17.02 11.15
CA SER A 114 4.02 18.16 11.29
C SER A 114 5.34 17.85 10.58
N GLY A 115 5.74 18.67 9.61
CA GLY A 115 6.99 18.50 8.86
C GLY A 115 6.82 18.24 7.36
N THR A 116 7.70 17.40 6.79
CA THR A 116 7.80 17.14 5.36
C THR A 116 7.49 15.67 5.08
N GLY A 117 6.70 15.34 4.07
CA GLY A 117 6.46 13.94 3.75
C GLY A 117 5.08 13.66 3.19
N PHE A 118 4.70 12.39 3.26
CA PHE A 118 3.43 11.88 2.76
C PHE A 118 2.73 11.05 3.81
N ALA A 119 1.44 11.29 4.02
CA ALA A 119 0.59 10.40 4.79
C ALA A 119 -0.54 9.87 3.91
N TYR A 120 -0.72 8.56 3.87
CA TYR A 120 -1.81 7.89 3.17
C TYR A 120 -2.73 7.25 4.20
N VAL A 121 -3.96 7.72 4.30
CA VAL A 121 -4.90 7.28 5.34
C VAL A 121 -6.26 6.91 4.77
N TYR A 122 -6.99 6.03 5.46
CA TYR A 122 -8.34 5.64 5.06
C TYR A 122 -9.25 5.55 6.29
N GLY A 123 -10.16 6.52 6.42
CA GLY A 123 -11.26 6.52 7.39
C GLY A 123 -12.58 6.22 6.70
N VAL A 124 -13.27 5.15 7.10
CA VAL A 124 -14.51 4.69 6.46
C VAL A 124 -15.67 5.64 6.72
N GLU A 125 -15.82 6.11 7.97
CA GLU A 125 -16.87 7.03 8.39
C GLU A 125 -16.39 8.49 8.35
N GLY A 126 -15.09 8.72 8.49
CA GLY A 126 -14.53 10.04 8.24
C GLY A 126 -13.07 10.24 8.60
N VAL A 127 -12.53 11.37 8.13
CA VAL A 127 -11.16 11.80 8.35
C VAL A 127 -11.12 13.23 8.87
N HIS A 128 -10.45 13.43 9.99
CA HIS A 128 -10.01 14.72 10.51
C HIS A 128 -8.51 14.86 10.22
N ALA A 129 -8.11 15.91 9.50
CA ALA A 129 -6.73 16.07 9.06
C ALA A 129 -6.15 17.43 9.44
N ILE A 130 -5.03 17.42 10.17
CA ILE A 130 -4.28 18.61 10.51
C ILE A 130 -2.88 18.47 9.92
N LEU A 131 -2.48 19.44 9.11
CA LEU A 131 -1.17 19.50 8.47
C LEU A 131 -0.46 20.80 8.85
N SER A 132 0.72 20.70 9.42
CA SER A 132 1.62 21.82 9.71
C SER A 132 2.97 21.60 9.03
N GLY A 133 3.20 22.19 7.86
CA GLY A 133 4.44 22.02 7.10
C GLY A 133 4.26 22.00 5.59
N THR A 134 5.16 21.28 4.90
CA THR A 134 5.27 21.22 3.43
C THR A 134 4.78 19.88 2.85
N GLY A 135 4.32 18.97 3.71
CA GLY A 135 3.92 17.62 3.30
C GLY A 135 2.57 17.52 2.61
N THR A 136 2.16 16.27 2.35
CA THR A 136 0.84 15.94 1.79
C THR A 136 0.14 14.88 2.63
N ILE A 137 -1.12 15.13 2.99
CA ILE A 137 -2.01 14.09 3.49
C ILE A 137 -2.96 13.69 2.36
N CYS A 138 -2.81 12.46 1.90
CA CYS A 138 -3.68 11.82 0.94
C CYS A 138 -4.66 10.93 1.72
N TYR A 139 -5.94 11.24 1.69
CA TYR A 139 -6.95 10.53 2.48
C TYR A 139 -7.97 9.80 1.60
N ARG A 140 -8.64 8.79 2.14
CA ARG A 140 -9.82 8.17 1.55
C ARG A 140 -10.97 8.17 2.54
N GLY A 141 -12.18 8.40 2.02
CA GLY A 141 -13.42 8.50 2.78
C GLY A 141 -13.84 9.95 3.05
N PRO A 142 -14.94 10.17 3.80
CA PRO A 142 -15.48 11.50 4.03
C PRO A 142 -14.49 12.41 4.79
N LEU A 143 -14.15 13.58 4.23
CA LEU A 143 -13.35 14.57 4.96
C LEU A 143 -14.26 15.36 5.90
N LEU A 144 -14.09 15.18 7.22
CA LEU A 144 -14.91 15.82 8.24
C LEU A 144 -14.35 17.19 8.65
N SER A 145 -13.03 17.30 8.78
CA SER A 145 -12.37 18.59 9.00
C SER A 145 -10.95 18.60 8.44
N GLN A 146 -10.49 19.78 8.07
CA GLN A 146 -9.10 19.99 7.65
C GLN A 146 -8.55 21.32 8.16
N ILE A 147 -7.27 21.31 8.56
CA ILE A 147 -6.49 22.50 8.89
C ILE A 147 -5.13 22.36 8.23
N ILE A 148 -4.71 23.39 7.48
CA ILE A 148 -3.39 23.44 6.83
C ILE A 148 -2.69 24.71 7.28
N SER A 149 -1.51 24.54 7.87
CA SER A 149 -0.60 25.60 8.29
C SER A 149 0.74 25.40 7.57
N GLY A 150 0.97 26.15 6.49
CA GLY A 150 2.18 26.04 5.65
C GLY A 150 1.87 25.63 4.21
N PRO A 151 2.90 25.44 3.37
CA PRO A 151 2.75 25.19 1.93
C PRO A 151 2.36 23.74 1.56
N GLY A 152 1.81 22.96 2.48
CA GLY A 152 1.40 21.57 2.28
C GLY A 152 0.01 21.42 1.62
N SER A 153 -0.41 20.16 1.42
CA SER A 153 -1.69 19.83 0.76
C SER A 153 -2.43 18.69 1.46
N ILE A 154 -3.76 18.80 1.59
CA ILE A 154 -4.64 17.70 1.99
C ILE A 154 -5.56 17.42 0.79
N ARG A 155 -5.57 16.19 0.29
CA ARG A 155 -6.36 15.80 -0.90
C ARG A 155 -6.85 14.37 -0.82
N GLU A 156 -7.93 14.09 -1.52
CA GLU A 156 -8.45 12.72 -1.62
C GLU A 156 -7.52 11.87 -2.51
N CYS A 157 -7.24 10.64 -2.08
CA CYS A 157 -6.55 9.65 -2.89
C CYS A 157 -7.55 9.03 -3.87
N ILE A 158 -7.46 9.42 -5.13
CA ILE A 158 -8.15 8.74 -6.22
C ILE A 158 -7.29 7.52 -6.58
N PRO A 159 -7.74 6.27 -6.36
CA PRO A 159 -7.04 5.13 -6.91
C PRO A 159 -7.07 5.27 -8.43
N GLU A 160 -5.89 5.27 -9.04
CA GLU A 160 -5.79 5.25 -10.49
C GLU A 160 -6.62 4.08 -11.01
N LYS A 161 -7.60 4.38 -11.84
CA LYS A 161 -8.43 3.37 -12.47
C LYS A 161 -7.49 2.61 -13.39
N THR A 162 -7.08 1.40 -13.01
CA THR A 162 -6.33 0.49 -13.89
C THR A 162 -7.23 0.19 -15.10
N THR A 163 -7.16 1.04 -16.12
CA THR A 163 -7.67 0.75 -17.45
C THR A 163 -6.66 -0.15 -18.15
N GLU A 164 -6.56 -1.40 -17.70
CA GLU A 164 -6.11 -2.48 -18.57
C GLU A 164 -7.33 -2.91 -19.41
N GLY A 165 -7.65 -2.08 -20.40
CA GLY A 165 -8.38 -2.52 -21.60
C GLY A 165 -7.39 -3.21 -22.54
N PRO A 166 -7.82 -4.20 -23.34
CA PRO A 166 -6.90 -5.07 -24.07
C PRO A 166 -6.09 -4.24 -25.06
N ALA A 167 -4.79 -4.54 -25.14
CA ALA A 167 -3.84 -3.94 -26.05
C ALA A 167 -4.43 -3.79 -27.46
N GLN A 168 -4.76 -2.55 -27.85
CA GLN A 168 -4.94 -2.21 -29.26
C GLN A 168 -3.56 -1.94 -29.83
N THR A 169 -3.01 -2.93 -30.53
CA THR A 169 -1.89 -2.74 -31.44
C THR A 169 -2.32 -1.74 -32.51
N THR A 170 -1.73 -0.55 -32.47
CA THR A 170 -1.75 0.44 -33.53
C THR A 170 -1.25 -0.18 -34.83
N LYS A 171 -2.15 -0.35 -35.80
CA LYS A 171 -1.77 -0.44 -37.21
C LYS A 171 -1.52 0.98 -37.71
N GLU A 172 -0.28 1.28 -38.07
CA GLU A 172 0.04 2.41 -38.94
C GLU A 172 0.44 1.94 -40.33
N SER A 173 0.02 2.74 -41.31
CA SER A 173 0.38 2.80 -42.73
C SER A 173 -0.30 1.82 -43.69
N GLU A 174 -1.40 2.29 -44.28
CA GLU A 174 -1.69 2.06 -45.70
C GLU A 174 -0.91 3.11 -46.52
N HIS A 175 -0.10 2.64 -47.47
CA HIS A 175 0.23 3.37 -48.69
C HIS A 175 0.12 2.41 -49.88
N SER A 176 -0.28 2.98 -50.99
CA SER A 176 -1.08 2.43 -52.09
C SER A 176 -0.45 1.37 -52.99
N SER A 177 -1.38 0.74 -53.74
CA SER A 177 -1.25 0.21 -55.11
C SER A 177 -0.62 -1.19 -55.23
N SER A 178 -1.08 -2.12 -56.06
CA SER A 178 -1.92 -2.09 -57.25
C SER A 178 -2.45 -3.50 -57.55
N GLU A 179 -3.44 -3.57 -58.45
CA GLU A 179 -4.06 -4.71 -59.15
C GLU A 179 -3.37 -6.09 -59.09
N SER A 180 -4.17 -7.15 -58.94
CA SER A 180 -4.34 -8.22 -59.95
C SER A 180 -5.15 -9.39 -59.37
N GLY A 181 -6.24 -9.76 -60.03
CA GLY A 181 -7.03 -10.93 -59.67
C GLY A 181 -6.28 -12.25 -59.92
N GLN A 182 -6.48 -13.22 -59.04
CA GLN A 182 -6.30 -14.64 -59.37
C GLN A 182 -7.46 -15.48 -58.84
N ILE A 183 -8.13 -16.10 -59.80
CA ILE A 183 -9.16 -17.12 -59.66
C ILE A 183 -8.49 -18.37 -59.08
N MET A 184 -8.96 -18.82 -57.92
CA MET A 184 -8.45 -20.00 -57.23
C MET A 184 -8.80 -21.26 -58.04
N SER A 185 -7.79 -22.09 -58.32
CA SER A 185 -7.94 -23.25 -59.21
C SER A 185 -8.71 -24.39 -58.52
N ARG A 186 -9.47 -25.15 -59.34
CA ARG A 186 -10.32 -26.29 -58.97
C ARG A 186 -9.59 -27.40 -58.20
N ASN A 187 -8.25 -27.39 -58.17
CA ASN A 187 -7.42 -28.36 -57.46
C ASN A 187 -7.06 -27.94 -56.02
N GLN A 188 -7.29 -26.69 -55.61
CA GLN A 188 -7.16 -26.27 -54.21
C GLN A 188 -8.45 -26.42 -53.40
N GLN A 189 -9.63 -26.51 -54.06
CA GLN A 189 -10.87 -26.88 -53.37
C GLN A 189 -10.92 -28.37 -52.98
N LEU A 190 -10.26 -29.27 -53.74
CA LEU A 190 -10.27 -30.70 -53.43
C LEU A 190 -9.45 -31.07 -52.18
N MET A 191 -8.39 -30.31 -51.84
CA MET A 191 -7.61 -30.54 -50.62
C MET A 191 -8.35 -30.11 -49.33
N MET A 192 -9.36 -29.25 -49.43
CA MET A 192 -10.12 -28.78 -48.27
C MET A 192 -11.23 -29.75 -47.87
N ILE A 193 -11.70 -30.61 -48.79
CA ILE A 193 -12.78 -31.58 -48.52
C ILE A 193 -12.21 -32.88 -47.94
N LEU A 194 -10.99 -33.28 -48.32
CA LEU A 194 -10.40 -34.54 -47.86
C LEU A 194 -9.94 -34.52 -46.39
N THR A 195 -9.58 -33.35 -45.85
CA THR A 195 -9.15 -33.21 -44.45
C THR A 195 -10.32 -33.23 -43.47
N THR A 196 -11.53 -32.87 -43.90
CA THR A 196 -12.72 -32.90 -43.02
C THR A 196 -13.28 -34.31 -42.83
N THR A 197 -13.07 -35.23 -43.77
CA THR A 197 -13.55 -36.62 -43.66
C THR A 197 -12.66 -37.51 -42.78
N ILE A 198 -11.40 -37.14 -42.55
CA ILE A 198 -10.45 -37.93 -41.73
C ILE A 198 -10.64 -37.69 -40.23
N VAL A 199 -11.28 -36.59 -39.82
CA VAL A 199 -11.51 -36.27 -38.39
C VAL A 199 -12.70 -37.03 -37.79
N PHE A 200 -13.52 -37.72 -38.60
CA PHE A 200 -14.71 -38.45 -38.14
C PHE A 200 -14.52 -39.96 -37.95
N LEU A 201 -13.30 -40.49 -38.08
CA LEU A 201 -13.01 -41.93 -37.89
C LEU A 201 -12.13 -42.28 -36.68
N PHE A 202 -11.77 -41.28 -35.86
CA PHE A 202 -11.15 -41.49 -34.56
C PHE A 202 -11.65 -40.43 -33.59
N PHE A 203 -12.88 -40.61 -33.09
CA PHE A 203 -13.38 -40.34 -31.73
C PHE A 203 -14.91 -40.42 -31.72
#